data_AF-A0A101CFN6-F1
#
_entry.id   AF-A0A101CFN6-F1
#
_cell.length_a   1.000
_cell.length_b   1.000
_cell.length_c   1.000
_cell.angle_alpha   90.00
_cell.angle_beta   90.00
_cell.angle_gamma   90.00
#
_symmetry.space_group_name_H-M   'P 1'
#
loop_
_entity.id
_entity.type
_entity.pdbx_description
1 polymer ?
#
loop_
_entity_poly.entity_id
_entity_poly.type
_entity_poly.pdbx_seq_one_letter_code
_entity_poly.pdbx_strand_id
1 'polypeptide(L)'
;MEQHNKTSDFLHIGTQLLKWYDKNARDLPFRNTKDPYKIWICEIVFQQTRIAQGLNHYNNFIKRFPDVQTLANADEDEVLLYWKGLGYYSRAINIHKASKQIVDDYNGEFPSDYEEILKLKGVGKYTAAAVSSICFNGKMPAIDGNFYRVLSRVFADDFDISNSRAFNYFSELAQLIMPENVGDFNQAMMDLGSEICKPRNPICGECPLNKDCLAFSLHKVSEFPVKTKKIKATDLELKYYFVHRNGEFLIQQRKDDFIWKKLFEFPPKVSDQLIPFIKSVKNVQHKLTHKNLSIEIFNVEVDSEEVWKTFIDKNDYTITNVENSHEKSFPKPLENYIQNYQTAYRIL
;
A
#
# COMPACT_ATOMS: atom_id res chain seq x y z
N MET A 1 -34.35 -15.87 -29.92
CA MET A 1 -34.21 -15.95 -28.45
C MET A 1 -33.93 -14.56 -27.96
N GLU A 2 -34.96 -13.89 -27.47
CA GLU A 2 -34.93 -12.49 -27.05
C GLU A 2 -34.01 -12.32 -25.84
N GLN A 3 -32.99 -11.46 -25.98
CA GLN A 3 -32.26 -10.91 -24.85
C GLN A 3 -33.22 -10.00 -24.09
N HIS A 4 -33.77 -10.49 -22.97
CA HIS A 4 -34.40 -9.62 -21.99
C HIS A 4 -33.34 -8.64 -21.47
N ASN A 5 -33.37 -7.40 -21.96
CA ASN A 5 -32.83 -6.23 -21.27
C ASN A 5 -33.58 -6.09 -19.93
N LYS A 6 -33.17 -6.84 -18.91
CA LYS A 6 -33.58 -6.62 -17.53
C LYS A 6 -32.82 -5.41 -17.01
N THR A 7 -33.38 -4.22 -17.17
CA THR A 7 -33.04 -3.11 -16.29
C THR A 7 -33.28 -3.61 -14.86
N SER A 8 -32.22 -3.78 -14.08
CA SER A 8 -32.34 -4.25 -12.69
C SER A 8 -33.27 -3.32 -11.92
N ASP A 9 -34.22 -3.87 -11.15
CA ASP A 9 -35.14 -3.10 -10.29
C ASP A 9 -34.38 -2.17 -9.32
N PHE A 10 -33.10 -2.46 -9.05
CA PHE A 10 -32.23 -1.70 -8.14
C PHE A 10 -31.35 -0.64 -8.83
N LEU A 11 -31.42 -0.47 -10.15
CA LEU A 11 -30.56 0.48 -10.88
C LEU A 11 -30.73 1.94 -10.41
N HIS A 12 -31.90 2.27 -9.87
CA HIS A 12 -32.18 3.58 -9.29
C HIS A 12 -31.21 3.92 -8.14
N ILE A 13 -30.75 2.94 -7.36
CA ILE A 13 -29.81 3.13 -6.24
C ILE A 13 -28.48 3.70 -6.75
N GLY A 14 -27.88 3.07 -7.76
CA GLY A 14 -26.63 3.57 -8.35
C GLY A 14 -26.81 4.89 -9.08
N THR A 15 -27.98 5.11 -9.70
CA THR A 15 -28.31 6.41 -10.32
C THR A 15 -28.36 7.53 -9.28
N GLN A 16 -28.93 7.28 -8.10
CA GLN A 16 -28.96 8.25 -7.00
C GLN A 16 -27.57 8.49 -6.43
N LEU A 17 -26.75 7.45 -6.34
CA LEU A 17 -25.34 7.58 -5.94
C LEU A 17 -24.56 8.48 -6.91
N LEU A 18 -24.72 8.29 -8.23
CA LEU A 18 -24.05 9.13 -9.23
C LEU A 18 -24.49 10.60 -9.14
N LYS A 19 -25.78 10.88 -8.99
CA LYS A 19 -26.27 12.26 -8.80
C LYS A 19 -25.68 12.93 -7.56
N TRP A 20 -25.44 12.17 -6.50
CA TRP A 20 -24.74 12.68 -5.33
C TRP A 20 -23.27 12.92 -5.64
N TYR A 21 -22.61 11.98 -6.31
CA TYR A 21 -21.21 12.09 -6.70
C TYR A 21 -20.94 13.30 -7.58
N ASP A 22 -21.78 13.59 -8.58
CA ASP A 22 -21.65 14.76 -9.46
C ASP A 22 -21.54 16.10 -8.69
N LYS A 23 -22.13 16.17 -7.49
CA LYS A 23 -22.16 17.37 -6.64
C LYS A 23 -21.16 17.34 -5.48
N ASN A 24 -20.70 16.15 -5.08
CA ASN A 24 -19.95 15.93 -3.84
C ASN A 24 -18.63 15.20 -4.07
N ALA A 25 -18.26 14.90 -5.32
CA ALA A 25 -17.01 14.26 -5.66
C ALA A 25 -15.85 15.05 -5.05
N ARG A 26 -14.97 14.35 -4.34
CA ARG A 26 -13.76 14.97 -3.79
C ARG A 26 -12.86 15.44 -4.92
N ASP A 27 -12.39 16.68 -4.82
CA ASP A 27 -11.36 17.24 -5.69
C ASP A 27 -10.00 16.65 -5.27
N LEU A 28 -9.55 15.65 -6.04
CA LEU A 28 -8.30 14.93 -5.82
C LEU A 28 -7.48 15.02 -7.11
N PRO A 29 -6.17 15.37 -7.07
CA PRO A 29 -5.40 15.62 -8.28
C PRO A 29 -5.39 14.49 -9.31
N PHE A 30 -5.45 13.24 -8.84
CA PHE A 30 -5.50 12.05 -9.70
C PHE A 30 -6.87 11.80 -10.35
N ARG A 31 -7.92 12.55 -10.00
CA ARG A 31 -9.23 12.50 -10.69
C ARG A 31 -9.32 13.40 -11.91
N ASN A 32 -8.38 14.32 -12.06
CA ASN A 32 -8.32 15.26 -13.17
C ASN A 32 -7.56 14.68 -14.39
N THR A 33 -7.37 13.36 -14.43
CA THR A 33 -6.67 12.65 -15.50
C THR A 33 -7.32 11.29 -15.76
N LYS A 34 -7.22 10.82 -17.00
CA LYS A 34 -7.54 9.44 -17.41
C LYS A 34 -6.31 8.65 -17.86
N ASP A 35 -5.13 9.19 -17.59
CA ASP A 35 -3.84 8.55 -17.86
C ASP A 35 -3.71 7.26 -17.02
N PRO A 36 -3.69 6.07 -17.65
CA PRO A 36 -3.75 4.79 -16.95
C PRO A 36 -2.51 4.56 -16.07
N TYR A 37 -1.35 5.07 -16.46
CA TYR A 37 -0.14 4.98 -15.63
C TYR A 37 -0.33 5.74 -14.32
N LYS A 38 -0.81 6.99 -14.39
CA LYS A 38 -1.03 7.83 -13.20
C LYS A 38 -2.13 7.27 -12.29
N ILE A 39 -3.23 6.80 -12.88
CA ILE A 39 -4.32 6.16 -12.13
C ILE A 39 -3.82 4.88 -11.45
N TRP A 40 -3.06 4.04 -12.16
CA TRP A 40 -2.46 2.83 -11.57
C TRP A 40 -1.54 3.14 -10.38
N ILE A 41 -0.61 4.09 -10.53
CA ILE A 41 0.27 4.50 -9.43
C ILE A 41 -0.54 5.04 -8.25
N CYS A 42 -1.55 5.88 -8.51
CA CYS A 42 -2.47 6.38 -7.49
C CYS A 42 -3.14 5.23 -6.72
N GLU A 43 -3.77 4.30 -7.43
CA GLU A 43 -4.46 3.16 -6.83
C GLU A 43 -3.54 2.33 -5.93
N ILE A 44 -2.29 2.11 -6.33
CA ILE A 44 -1.33 1.37 -5.51
C ILE A 44 -0.84 2.22 -4.31
N VAL A 45 -0.55 3.52 -4.49
CA VAL A 45 -0.11 4.41 -3.41
C VAL A 45 -1.15 4.47 -2.29
N PHE A 46 -2.44 4.63 -2.63
CA PHE A 46 -3.50 4.78 -1.64
C PHE A 46 -4.03 3.46 -1.05
N GLN A 47 -3.52 2.30 -1.47
CA GLN A 47 -3.77 1.05 -0.75
C GLN A 47 -3.31 1.16 0.72
N GLN A 48 -4.27 1.08 1.64
CA GLN A 48 -4.02 1.16 3.09
C GLN A 48 -3.24 2.42 3.52
N THR A 49 -3.30 3.49 2.74
CA THR A 49 -2.59 4.76 2.99
C THR A 49 -3.59 5.89 2.99
N ARG A 50 -3.53 6.77 4.01
CA ARG A 50 -4.44 7.92 4.11
C ARG A 50 -4.09 8.97 3.05
N ILE A 51 -5.11 9.67 2.54
CA ILE A 51 -4.95 10.69 1.48
C ILE A 51 -3.88 11.72 1.83
N ALA A 52 -3.95 12.30 3.05
CA ALA A 52 -3.02 13.34 3.50
C ALA A 52 -1.54 12.90 3.47
N GLN A 53 -1.25 11.63 3.75
CA GLN A 53 0.11 11.09 3.67
C GLN A 53 0.49 10.74 2.23
N GLY A 54 -0.40 10.07 1.50
CA GLY A 54 -0.11 9.55 0.17
C GLY A 54 0.04 10.64 -0.90
N LEU A 55 -0.61 11.80 -0.75
CA LEU A 55 -0.63 12.82 -1.80
C LEU A 55 0.76 13.40 -2.12
N ASN A 56 1.56 13.73 -1.10
CA ASN A 56 2.92 14.22 -1.30
C ASN A 56 3.81 13.16 -1.97
N HIS A 57 3.67 11.89 -1.55
CA HIS A 57 4.40 10.80 -2.18
C HIS A 57 3.99 10.58 -3.62
N TYR A 58 2.69 10.54 -3.92
CA TYR A 58 2.17 10.41 -5.28
C TYR A 58 2.72 11.53 -6.18
N ASN A 59 2.63 12.78 -5.74
CA ASN A 59 3.11 13.93 -6.52
C ASN A 59 4.62 13.86 -6.79
N ASN A 60 5.42 13.52 -5.77
CA ASN A 60 6.87 13.38 -5.94
C ASN A 60 7.23 12.19 -6.84
N PHE A 61 6.51 11.07 -6.70
CA PHE A 61 6.74 9.86 -7.48
C PHE A 61 6.43 10.10 -8.96
N ILE A 62 5.26 10.66 -9.29
CA ILE A 62 4.89 10.98 -10.68
C ILE A 62 5.76 12.09 -11.25
N LYS A 63 6.23 13.05 -10.44
CA LYS A 63 7.19 14.05 -10.91
C LYS A 63 8.52 13.42 -11.34
N ARG A 64 9.01 12.42 -10.59
CA ARG A 64 10.27 11.73 -10.92
C ARG A 64 10.11 10.71 -12.04
N PHE A 65 9.00 9.96 -12.01
CA PHE A 65 8.67 8.92 -12.96
C PHE A 65 7.36 9.32 -13.67
N PRO A 66 7.42 10.20 -14.68
CA PRO A 66 6.22 10.75 -15.32
C PRO A 66 5.48 9.76 -16.21
N ASP A 67 6.16 8.70 -16.66
CA ASP A 67 5.64 7.66 -17.54
C ASP A 67 6.22 6.28 -17.20
N VAL A 68 5.61 5.23 -17.78
CA VAL A 68 5.99 3.83 -17.52
C VAL A 68 7.40 3.51 -17.99
N GLN A 69 7.89 4.14 -19.06
CA GLN A 69 9.23 3.91 -19.59
C GLN A 69 10.31 4.42 -18.63
N THR A 70 10.10 5.63 -18.10
CA THR A 70 10.99 6.25 -17.12
C THR A 70 11.04 5.44 -15.83
N LEU A 71 9.90 4.90 -15.39
CA LEU A 71 9.85 4.02 -14.22
C LEU A 71 10.54 2.67 -14.48
N ALA A 72 10.31 2.05 -15.63
CA ALA A 72 10.89 0.75 -15.99
C ALA A 72 12.42 0.80 -16.12
N ASN A 73 12.95 1.94 -16.59
CA ASN A 73 14.38 2.18 -16.77
C ASN A 73 15.10 2.59 -15.47
N ALA A 74 14.36 2.87 -14.39
CA ALA A 74 14.95 3.30 -13.13
C ALA A 74 15.62 2.14 -12.38
N ASP A 75 16.58 2.49 -11.52
CA ASP A 75 17.14 1.52 -10.58
C ASP A 75 16.13 1.18 -9.48
N GLU A 76 16.09 -0.08 -9.05
CA GLU A 76 15.13 -0.54 -8.02
C GLU A 76 15.30 0.25 -6.71
N ASP A 77 16.55 0.56 -6.33
CA ASP A 77 16.87 1.34 -5.13
C ASP A 77 16.34 2.77 -5.21
N GLU A 78 16.36 3.38 -6.39
CA GLU A 78 15.79 4.72 -6.61
C GLU A 78 14.27 4.68 -6.44
N VAL A 79 13.59 3.69 -7.04
CA VAL A 79 12.14 3.53 -6.87
C VAL A 79 11.77 3.35 -5.40
N LEU A 80 12.54 2.55 -4.66
CA LEU A 80 12.35 2.35 -3.21
C LEU A 80 12.58 3.64 -2.42
N LEU A 81 13.57 4.46 -2.83
CA LEU A 81 13.85 5.76 -2.21
C LEU A 81 12.67 6.73 -2.36
N TYR A 82 12.06 6.83 -3.54
CA TYR A 82 10.85 7.65 -3.74
C TYR A 82 9.60 7.09 -3.03
N TRP A 83 9.61 5.79 -2.67
CA TRP A 83 8.58 5.15 -1.86
C TRP A 83 8.79 5.27 -0.34
N LYS A 84 9.99 5.70 0.08
CA LYS A 84 10.42 5.74 1.48
C LYS A 84 9.41 6.47 2.35
N GLY A 85 8.95 5.81 3.42
CA GLY A 85 7.97 6.38 4.36
C GLY A 85 6.50 5.99 4.12
N LEU A 86 6.14 5.45 2.94
CA LEU A 86 4.79 4.93 2.69
C LEU A 86 4.51 3.57 3.35
N GLY A 87 5.55 2.81 3.66
CA GLY A 87 5.42 1.43 4.12
C GLY A 87 4.95 0.48 3.01
N TYR A 88 4.83 -0.81 3.34
CA TYR A 88 4.47 -1.86 2.37
C TYR A 88 5.30 -1.82 1.08
N TYR A 89 6.63 -1.81 1.21
CA TYR A 89 7.58 -1.64 0.08
C TYR A 89 7.46 -2.69 -1.02
N SER A 90 6.84 -3.84 -0.75
CA SER A 90 6.48 -4.80 -1.80
C SER A 90 5.60 -4.19 -2.90
N ARG A 91 4.82 -3.13 -2.58
CA ARG A 91 4.07 -2.36 -3.57
C ARG A 91 4.99 -1.67 -4.58
N ALA A 92 6.02 -0.97 -4.12
CA ALA A 92 7.02 -0.34 -4.99
C ALA A 92 7.78 -1.35 -5.85
N ILE A 93 8.23 -2.46 -5.24
CA ILE A 93 8.91 -3.55 -5.95
C ILE A 93 8.01 -4.11 -7.05
N ASN A 94 6.74 -4.34 -6.76
CA ASN A 94 5.79 -4.87 -7.73
C ASN A 94 5.43 -3.86 -8.81
N ILE A 95 5.27 -2.57 -8.47
CA ILE A 95 5.10 -1.48 -9.43
C ILE A 95 6.28 -1.47 -10.41
N HIS A 96 7.51 -1.52 -9.91
CA HIS A 96 8.69 -1.51 -10.77
C HIS A 96 8.73 -2.75 -11.69
N LYS A 97 8.46 -3.95 -11.15
CA LYS A 97 8.37 -5.18 -11.96
C LYS A 97 7.27 -5.11 -13.01
N ALA A 98 6.09 -4.59 -12.67
CA ALA A 98 4.98 -4.42 -13.59
C ALA A 98 5.27 -3.35 -14.66
N SER A 99 6.02 -2.29 -14.32
CA SER A 99 6.42 -1.28 -15.33
C SER A 99 7.34 -1.89 -16.39
N LYS A 100 8.29 -2.74 -15.99
CA LYS A 100 9.12 -3.52 -16.92
C LYS A 100 8.28 -4.47 -17.75
N GLN A 101 7.33 -5.16 -17.11
CA GLN A 101 6.37 -6.02 -17.80
C GLN A 101 5.55 -5.26 -18.86
N ILE A 102 5.10 -4.03 -18.57
CA ILE A 102 4.38 -3.20 -19.55
C ILE A 102 5.28 -2.84 -20.75
N VAL A 103 6.55 -2.51 -20.50
CA VAL A 103 7.51 -2.22 -21.57
C VAL A 103 7.79 -3.46 -22.42
N ASP A 104 8.06 -4.60 -21.77
CA ASP A 104 8.51 -5.82 -22.44
C ASP A 104 7.37 -6.60 -23.12
N ASP A 105 6.25 -6.81 -22.41
CA ASP A 105 5.13 -7.65 -22.89
C ASP A 105 4.08 -6.85 -23.67
N TYR A 106 3.98 -5.54 -23.45
CA TYR A 106 2.95 -4.67 -24.01
C TYR A 106 3.53 -3.47 -24.80
N ASN A 107 4.81 -3.53 -25.19
CA ASN A 107 5.51 -2.51 -25.98
C ASN A 107 5.44 -1.08 -25.39
N GLY A 108 5.36 -0.97 -24.07
CA GLY A 108 5.27 0.31 -23.36
C GLY A 108 3.86 0.91 -23.32
N GLU A 109 2.86 0.22 -23.88
CA GLU A 109 1.46 0.63 -23.80
C GLU A 109 0.76 -0.05 -22.63
N PHE A 110 0.07 0.73 -21.79
CA PHE A 110 -0.65 0.19 -20.65
C PHE A 110 -1.87 -0.63 -21.14
N PRO A 111 -2.04 -1.90 -20.72
CA PRO A 111 -3.14 -2.74 -21.20
C PRO A 111 -4.50 -2.16 -20.80
N SER A 112 -5.47 -2.20 -21.71
CA SER A 112 -6.83 -1.64 -21.49
C SER A 112 -7.82 -2.64 -20.89
N ASP A 113 -7.64 -3.92 -21.20
CA ASP A 113 -8.55 -4.99 -20.79
C ASP A 113 -8.30 -5.41 -19.33
N TYR A 114 -9.39 -5.59 -18.57
CA TYR A 114 -9.33 -5.99 -17.16
C TYR A 114 -8.46 -7.23 -16.93
N GLU A 115 -8.60 -8.26 -17.77
CA GLU A 115 -7.86 -9.52 -17.62
C GLU A 115 -6.36 -9.34 -17.90
N GLU A 116 -5.98 -8.47 -18.82
CA GLU A 116 -4.58 -8.16 -19.10
C GLU A 116 -3.96 -7.30 -17.98
N ILE A 117 -4.70 -6.29 -17.49
CA ILE A 117 -4.28 -5.49 -16.34
C ILE A 117 -4.10 -6.38 -15.10
N LEU A 118 -4.96 -7.39 -14.90
CA LEU A 118 -4.88 -8.33 -13.77
C LEU A 118 -3.62 -9.21 -13.80
N LYS A 119 -3.02 -9.44 -14.98
CA LYS A 119 -1.76 -10.19 -15.10
C LYS A 119 -0.54 -9.39 -14.63
N LEU A 120 -0.66 -8.06 -14.50
CA LEU A 120 0.45 -7.22 -14.08
C LEU A 120 0.88 -7.52 -12.64
N LYS A 121 2.20 -7.56 -12.40
CA LYS A 121 2.73 -7.90 -11.07
C LYS A 121 2.21 -6.97 -9.98
N GLY A 122 1.59 -7.54 -8.95
CA GLY A 122 1.08 -6.80 -7.80
C GLY A 122 -0.22 -6.05 -8.05
N VAL A 123 -0.82 -6.20 -9.23
CA VAL A 123 -2.18 -5.76 -9.52
C VAL A 123 -3.15 -6.87 -9.10
N GLY A 124 -4.08 -6.53 -8.22
CA GLY A 124 -5.18 -7.41 -7.81
C GLY A 124 -6.49 -7.04 -8.50
N LYS A 125 -7.53 -7.87 -8.30
CA LYS A 125 -8.86 -7.67 -8.90
C LYS A 125 -9.42 -6.25 -8.72
N TYR A 126 -9.26 -5.68 -7.52
CA TYR A 126 -9.67 -4.30 -7.23
C TYR A 126 -8.98 -3.30 -8.16
N THR A 127 -7.65 -3.30 -8.19
CA THR A 127 -6.87 -2.32 -8.96
C THR A 127 -7.08 -2.50 -10.46
N ALA A 128 -7.19 -3.75 -10.95
CA ALA A 128 -7.53 -4.01 -12.35
C ALA A 128 -8.90 -3.42 -12.72
N ALA A 129 -9.92 -3.63 -11.88
CA ALA A 129 -11.25 -3.07 -12.10
C ALA A 129 -11.25 -1.53 -12.02
N ALA A 130 -10.54 -0.94 -11.05
CA ALA A 130 -10.43 0.51 -10.89
C ALA A 130 -9.78 1.15 -12.13
N VAL A 131 -8.59 0.69 -12.54
CA VAL A 131 -7.88 1.23 -13.70
C VAL A 131 -8.69 1.02 -14.98
N SER A 132 -9.20 -0.19 -15.22
CA SER A 132 -9.99 -0.51 -16.41
C SER A 132 -11.25 0.36 -16.53
N SER A 133 -12.01 0.51 -15.43
CA SER A 133 -13.25 1.30 -15.46
C SER A 133 -13.03 2.81 -15.57
N ILE A 134 -12.00 3.36 -14.91
CA ILE A 134 -11.70 4.80 -14.93
C ILE A 134 -11.10 5.22 -16.28
N CYS A 135 -10.19 4.41 -16.83
CA CYS A 135 -9.36 4.82 -17.97
C CYS A 135 -9.91 4.30 -19.31
N PHE A 136 -10.55 3.12 -19.30
CA PHE A 136 -10.87 2.37 -20.51
C PHE A 136 -12.33 1.95 -20.63
N ASN A 137 -13.24 2.57 -19.85
CA ASN A 137 -14.67 2.25 -19.83
C ASN A 137 -14.98 0.77 -19.49
N GLY A 138 -14.06 0.09 -18.80
CA GLY A 138 -14.26 -1.26 -18.31
C GLY A 138 -15.49 -1.37 -17.41
N LYS A 139 -16.22 -2.49 -17.52
CA LYS A 139 -17.51 -2.68 -16.84
C LYS A 139 -17.42 -3.47 -15.52
N MET A 140 -16.23 -3.52 -14.93
CA MET A 140 -15.99 -4.30 -13.70
C MET A 140 -16.13 -3.43 -12.45
N PRO A 141 -16.84 -3.88 -11.40
CA PRO A 141 -16.92 -3.17 -10.14
C PRO A 141 -15.60 -3.28 -9.36
N ALA A 142 -15.09 -2.15 -8.85
CA ALA A 142 -13.86 -2.08 -8.07
C ALA A 142 -14.13 -2.33 -6.59
N ILE A 143 -14.34 -3.61 -6.24
CA ILE A 143 -14.73 -4.01 -4.87
C ILE A 143 -13.55 -3.89 -3.88
N ASP A 144 -13.65 -2.94 -2.94
CA ASP A 144 -12.76 -2.77 -1.79
C ASP A 144 -13.50 -2.88 -0.45
N GLY A 145 -12.82 -2.55 0.66
CA GLY A 145 -13.42 -2.56 2.00
C GLY A 145 -14.57 -1.55 2.18
N ASN A 146 -14.58 -0.44 1.43
CA ASN A 146 -15.69 0.50 1.40
C ASN A 146 -16.89 -0.11 0.69
N PHE A 147 -16.64 -0.71 -0.47
CA PHE A 147 -17.63 -1.36 -1.31
C PHE A 147 -18.37 -2.48 -0.56
N TYR A 148 -17.63 -3.40 0.05
CA TYR A 148 -18.20 -4.48 0.87
C TYR A 148 -19.14 -3.93 1.95
N ARG A 149 -18.70 -2.90 2.69
CA ARG A 149 -19.49 -2.32 3.78
C ARG A 149 -20.75 -1.62 3.29
N VAL A 150 -20.64 -0.85 2.21
CA VAL A 150 -21.80 -0.13 1.64
C VAL A 150 -22.83 -1.14 1.16
N LEU A 151 -22.42 -2.13 0.35
CA LEU A 151 -23.35 -3.13 -0.17
C LEU A 151 -23.98 -3.99 0.93
N SER A 152 -23.19 -4.47 1.90
CA SER A 152 -23.75 -5.22 3.04
C SER A 152 -24.80 -4.41 3.80
N ARG A 153 -24.64 -3.09 3.91
CA ARG A 153 -25.61 -2.23 4.59
C ARG A 153 -26.84 -1.95 3.74
N VAL A 154 -26.64 -1.59 2.47
CA VAL A 154 -27.74 -1.31 1.53
C VAL A 154 -28.69 -2.50 1.45
N PHE A 155 -28.14 -3.71 1.35
CA PHE A 155 -28.93 -4.95 1.21
C PHE A 155 -29.20 -5.68 2.53
N ALA A 156 -28.71 -5.19 3.68
CA ALA A 156 -28.72 -5.91 4.96
C ALA A 156 -28.20 -7.36 4.83
N ASP A 157 -27.11 -7.50 4.08
CA ASP A 157 -26.54 -8.76 3.63
C ASP A 157 -25.43 -9.23 4.58
N ASP A 158 -25.64 -10.39 5.20
CA ASP A 158 -24.77 -10.97 6.22
C ASP A 158 -23.66 -11.87 5.67
N PHE A 159 -23.48 -11.89 4.34
CA PHE A 159 -22.40 -12.64 3.72
C PHE A 159 -21.04 -12.19 4.27
N ASP A 160 -20.29 -13.15 4.83
CA ASP A 160 -19.01 -12.89 5.47
C ASP A 160 -17.95 -12.43 4.46
N ILE A 161 -17.50 -11.18 4.59
CA ILE A 161 -16.53 -10.55 3.69
C ILE A 161 -15.12 -11.15 3.81
N SER A 162 -14.90 -12.03 4.79
CA SER A 162 -13.66 -12.81 4.94
C SER A 162 -13.68 -14.16 4.22
N ASN A 163 -14.79 -14.50 3.55
CA ASN A 163 -14.90 -15.66 2.69
C ASN A 163 -14.12 -15.46 1.37
N SER A 164 -13.48 -16.52 0.85
CA SER A 164 -12.75 -16.46 -0.42
C SER A 164 -13.65 -16.13 -1.62
N ARG A 165 -14.96 -16.44 -1.53
CA ARG A 165 -15.96 -16.12 -2.55
C ARG A 165 -16.53 -14.70 -2.45
N ALA A 166 -16.18 -13.94 -1.41
CA ALA A 166 -16.76 -12.61 -1.18
C ALA A 166 -16.61 -11.68 -2.38
N PHE A 167 -15.44 -11.67 -3.04
CA PHE A 167 -15.25 -10.82 -4.21
C PHE A 167 -16.27 -11.10 -5.31
N ASN A 168 -16.47 -12.37 -5.67
CA ASN A 168 -17.40 -12.75 -6.74
C ASN A 168 -18.84 -12.44 -6.33
N TYR A 169 -19.21 -12.80 -5.11
CA TYR A 169 -20.55 -12.53 -4.57
C TYR A 169 -20.92 -11.04 -4.59
N PHE A 170 -20.04 -10.19 -4.06
CA PHE A 170 -20.28 -8.74 -4.03
C PHE A 170 -20.13 -8.09 -5.41
N SER A 171 -19.42 -8.72 -6.35
CA SER A 171 -19.39 -8.26 -7.74
C SER A 171 -20.74 -8.49 -8.42
N GLU A 172 -21.37 -9.65 -8.22
CA GLU A 172 -22.73 -9.94 -8.70
C GLU A 172 -23.75 -9.01 -8.04
N LEU A 173 -23.63 -8.77 -6.74
CA LEU A 173 -24.49 -7.84 -6.02
C LEU A 173 -24.33 -6.39 -6.52
N ALA A 174 -23.09 -5.97 -6.82
CA ALA A 174 -22.82 -4.65 -7.39
C ALA A 174 -23.50 -4.46 -8.75
N GLN A 175 -23.52 -5.49 -9.60
CA GLN A 175 -24.16 -5.43 -10.92
C GLN A 175 -25.66 -5.10 -10.84
N LEU A 176 -26.34 -5.41 -9.74
CA LEU A 176 -27.75 -5.06 -9.56
C LEU A 176 -27.98 -3.55 -9.48
N ILE A 177 -27.00 -2.77 -9.01
CA ILE A 177 -27.14 -1.32 -8.80
C ILE A 177 -26.25 -0.50 -9.75
N MET A 178 -25.37 -1.14 -10.51
CA MET A 178 -24.31 -0.47 -11.26
C MET A 178 -24.86 0.17 -12.56
N PRO A 179 -24.76 1.51 -12.71
CA PRO A 179 -25.10 2.21 -13.94
C PRO A 179 -24.01 2.05 -15.01
N GLU A 180 -24.29 2.48 -16.25
CA GLU A 180 -23.35 2.38 -17.39
C GLU A 180 -22.04 3.13 -17.16
N ASN A 181 -22.05 4.24 -16.41
CA ASN A 181 -20.83 4.96 -16.05
C ASN A 181 -20.13 4.29 -14.86
N VAL A 182 -19.49 3.14 -15.12
CA VAL A 182 -18.88 2.27 -14.11
C VAL A 182 -17.70 2.93 -13.41
N GLY A 183 -16.89 3.71 -14.12
CA GLY A 183 -15.76 4.43 -13.54
C GLY A 183 -16.20 5.40 -12.45
N ASP A 184 -17.19 6.25 -12.73
CA ASP A 184 -17.71 7.20 -11.75
C ASP A 184 -18.48 6.49 -10.63
N PHE A 185 -19.20 5.40 -10.95
CA PHE A 185 -19.88 4.60 -9.94
C PHE A 185 -18.90 3.97 -8.94
N ASN A 186 -17.80 3.41 -9.43
CA ASN A 186 -16.73 2.85 -8.59
C ASN A 186 -16.16 3.93 -7.66
N GLN A 187 -15.84 5.10 -8.20
CA GLN A 187 -15.32 6.21 -7.39
C GLN A 187 -16.35 6.74 -6.38
N ALA A 188 -17.63 6.81 -6.77
CA ALA A 188 -18.71 7.22 -5.90
C ALA A 188 -18.92 6.26 -4.72
N MET A 189 -18.80 4.94 -4.95
CA MET A 189 -18.84 3.94 -3.88
C MET A 189 -17.69 4.11 -2.88
N MET A 190 -16.48 4.41 -3.37
CA MET A 190 -15.32 4.69 -2.52
C MET A 190 -15.52 5.96 -1.69
N ASP A 191 -16.01 7.04 -2.28
CA ASP A 191 -16.27 8.31 -1.60
C ASP A 191 -17.38 8.17 -0.56
N LEU A 192 -18.51 7.54 -0.93
CA LEU A 192 -19.62 7.29 -0.02
C LEU A 192 -19.14 6.46 1.18
N GLY A 193 -18.42 5.37 0.95
CA GLY A 193 -17.89 4.54 2.02
C GLY A 193 -16.91 5.29 2.92
N SER A 194 -16.06 6.14 2.35
CA SER A 194 -15.03 6.87 3.10
C SER A 194 -15.61 8.01 3.94
N GLU A 195 -16.51 8.82 3.37
CA GLU A 195 -16.94 10.09 3.98
C GLU A 195 -18.30 10.03 4.67
N ILE A 196 -19.17 9.09 4.32
CA ILE A 196 -20.54 9.01 4.85
C ILE A 196 -20.78 7.67 5.53
N CYS A 197 -20.72 6.57 4.78
CA CYS A 197 -20.98 5.23 5.27
C CYS A 197 -19.74 4.65 5.97
N LYS A 198 -19.26 5.35 7.01
CA LYS A 198 -18.03 5.02 7.75
C LYS A 198 -18.17 3.73 8.55
N PRO A 199 -17.06 3.04 8.88
CA PRO A 199 -17.11 1.83 9.72
C PRO A 199 -17.80 2.05 11.06
N ARG A 200 -17.52 3.19 11.71
CA ARG A 200 -18.14 3.63 12.96
C ARG A 200 -18.80 4.98 12.75
N ASN A 201 -19.92 5.21 13.43
CA ASN A 201 -20.70 6.46 13.39
C ASN A 201 -20.95 6.95 11.95
N PRO A 202 -21.58 6.13 11.08
CA PRO A 202 -21.92 6.56 9.73
C PRO A 202 -22.94 7.71 9.75
N ILE A 203 -22.83 8.63 8.79
CA ILE A 203 -23.69 9.82 8.70
C ILE A 203 -24.94 9.46 7.91
N CYS A 204 -25.74 8.53 8.43
CA CYS A 204 -26.88 7.97 7.69
C CYS A 204 -27.90 9.03 7.26
N GLY A 205 -28.08 10.11 8.03
CA GLY A 205 -29.00 11.20 7.68
C GLY A 205 -28.61 12.00 6.44
N GLU A 206 -27.33 12.00 6.07
CA GLU A 206 -26.80 12.66 4.86
C GLU A 206 -26.55 11.67 3.72
N CYS A 207 -26.78 10.37 3.96
CA CYS A 207 -26.50 9.34 2.97
C CYS A 207 -27.49 9.41 1.80
N PRO A 208 -27.02 9.52 0.53
CA PRO A 208 -27.91 9.55 -0.63
C PRO A 208 -28.70 8.25 -0.81
N LEU A 209 -28.23 7.15 -0.20
CA LEU A 209 -28.85 5.82 -0.25
C LEU A 209 -29.69 5.53 1.00
N ASN A 210 -29.92 6.51 1.88
CA ASN A 210 -30.59 6.28 3.17
C ASN A 210 -31.95 5.58 3.02
N LYS A 211 -32.79 6.06 2.09
CA LYS A 211 -34.15 5.57 1.87
C LYS A 211 -34.19 4.12 1.40
N ASP A 212 -33.16 3.69 0.67
CA ASP A 212 -33.05 2.35 0.07
C ASP A 212 -32.17 1.42 0.91
N CYS A 213 -31.64 1.88 2.05
CA CYS A 213 -30.72 1.12 2.88
C CYS A 213 -31.46 0.23 3.89
N LEU A 214 -31.51 -1.08 3.62
CA LEU A 214 -32.19 -2.05 4.47
C LEU A 214 -31.59 -2.13 5.88
N ALA A 215 -30.27 -2.05 6.03
CA ALA A 215 -29.67 -2.06 7.36
C ALA A 215 -30.05 -0.80 8.17
N PHE A 216 -30.31 0.33 7.52
CA PHE A 216 -30.78 1.53 8.20
C PHE A 216 -32.24 1.39 8.64
N SER A 217 -33.13 0.94 7.75
CA SER A 217 -34.55 0.73 8.07
C SER A 217 -34.78 -0.33 9.15
N LEU A 218 -33.89 -1.33 9.23
CA LEU A 218 -33.91 -2.38 10.25
C LEU A 218 -33.15 -2.04 11.54
N HIS A 219 -32.52 -0.85 11.63
CA HIS A 219 -31.66 -0.47 12.75
C HIS A 219 -30.45 -1.40 13.00
N LYS A 220 -29.90 -1.99 11.93
CA LYS A 220 -28.79 -2.98 11.96
C LYS A 220 -27.49 -2.50 11.32
N VAL A 221 -27.33 -1.21 11.03
CA VAL A 221 -26.14 -0.67 10.33
C VAL A 221 -24.80 -1.08 10.98
N SER A 222 -24.75 -1.20 12.31
CA SER A 222 -23.57 -1.61 13.06
C SER A 222 -23.23 -3.10 12.96
N GLU A 223 -24.16 -3.94 12.51
CA GLU A 223 -23.96 -5.39 12.33
C GLU A 223 -23.20 -5.70 11.04
N PHE A 224 -23.16 -4.74 10.09
CA PHE A 224 -22.59 -4.93 8.77
C PHE A 224 -21.31 -4.09 8.52
N PRO A 225 -20.34 -4.62 7.76
CA PRO A 225 -20.33 -5.97 7.17
C PRO A 225 -19.92 -7.05 8.18
N VAL A 226 -20.39 -8.28 7.97
CA VAL A 226 -19.95 -9.45 8.74
C VAL A 226 -18.51 -9.79 8.37
N LYS A 227 -17.63 -9.88 9.38
CA LYS A 227 -16.22 -10.25 9.21
C LYS A 227 -15.77 -11.19 10.33
N THR A 228 -15.78 -12.50 10.08
CA THR A 228 -15.49 -13.48 11.13
C THR A 228 -13.99 -13.73 11.33
N LYS A 229 -13.19 -13.73 10.25
CA LYS A 229 -11.74 -13.96 10.36
C LYS A 229 -10.97 -12.71 10.75
N LYS A 230 -10.22 -12.80 11.85
CA LYS A 230 -9.23 -11.81 12.28
C LYS A 230 -7.82 -12.35 12.03
N ILE A 231 -6.98 -11.58 11.34
CA ILE A 231 -5.56 -11.90 11.19
C ILE A 231 -4.91 -11.75 12.57
N LYS A 232 -4.34 -12.84 13.11
CA LYS A 232 -3.56 -12.80 14.34
C LYS A 232 -2.12 -12.39 14.00
N ALA A 233 -1.62 -11.36 14.67
CA ALA A 233 -0.21 -11.01 14.57
C ALA A 233 0.65 -12.03 15.33
N THR A 234 1.80 -12.39 14.76
CA THR A 234 2.79 -13.28 15.40
C THR A 234 3.98 -12.46 15.89
N ASP A 235 4.56 -12.83 17.03
CA ASP A 235 5.76 -12.16 17.52
C ASP A 235 7.00 -12.59 16.72
N LEU A 236 7.94 -11.67 16.53
CA LEU A 236 9.20 -11.89 15.83
C LEU A 236 10.32 -11.10 16.50
N GLU A 237 11.37 -11.79 16.88
CA GLU A 237 12.57 -11.19 17.45
C GLU A 237 13.61 -10.94 16.36
N LEU A 238 14.25 -9.77 16.40
CA LEU A 238 15.33 -9.38 15.49
C LEU A 238 16.50 -8.85 16.30
N LYS A 239 17.72 -9.19 15.88
CA LYS A 239 18.96 -8.65 16.43
C LYS A 239 19.72 -7.94 15.33
N TYR A 240 20.27 -6.79 15.67
CA TYR A 240 21.07 -5.95 14.79
C TYR A 240 22.28 -5.41 15.52
N TYR A 241 23.38 -5.25 14.81
CA TYR A 241 24.62 -4.70 15.33
C TYR A 241 24.94 -3.44 14.53
N PHE A 242 24.83 -2.29 15.19
CA PHE A 242 25.25 -1.02 14.64
C PHE A 242 26.77 -0.90 14.78
N VAL A 243 27.49 -1.49 13.83
CA VAL A 243 28.96 -1.52 13.81
C VAL A 243 29.47 -0.23 13.18
N HIS A 244 30.15 0.60 13.96
CA HIS A 244 30.59 1.92 13.56
C HIS A 244 32.04 2.22 13.97
N ARG A 245 32.68 3.12 13.21
CA ARG A 245 34.03 3.65 13.44
C ARG A 245 34.16 5.01 12.78
N ASN A 246 34.72 6.00 13.47
CA ASN A 246 35.04 7.33 12.92
C ASN A 246 33.87 8.02 12.17
N GLY A 247 32.64 7.89 12.70
CA GLY A 247 31.45 8.48 12.08
C GLY A 247 30.84 7.70 10.91
N GLU A 248 31.48 6.60 10.49
CA GLU A 248 30.99 5.67 9.48
C GLU A 248 30.39 4.41 10.13
N PHE A 249 29.45 3.75 9.46
CA PHE A 249 28.82 2.51 9.91
C PHE A 249 28.51 1.55 8.76
N LEU A 250 28.34 0.28 9.13
CA LEU A 250 28.11 -0.81 8.18
C LEU A 250 26.63 -1.08 7.96
N ILE A 251 26.26 -1.35 6.71
CA ILE A 251 24.91 -1.76 6.30
C ILE A 251 24.98 -2.90 5.28
N GLN A 252 23.88 -3.64 5.15
CA GLN A 252 23.65 -4.56 4.04
C GLN A 252 22.25 -4.36 3.48
N GLN A 253 22.03 -4.78 2.23
CA GLN A 253 20.70 -4.81 1.65
C GLN A 253 20.04 -6.17 1.87
N ARG A 254 18.78 -6.16 2.33
CA ARG A 254 17.98 -7.38 2.49
C ARG A 254 17.69 -8.05 1.16
N LYS A 255 17.62 -9.38 1.19
CA LYS A 255 17.05 -10.19 0.12
C LYS A 255 15.52 -10.02 0.02
N ASP A 256 14.88 -10.75 -0.88
CA ASP A 256 13.45 -10.64 -1.19
C ASP A 256 12.57 -11.73 -0.55
N ASP A 257 13.09 -12.45 0.45
CA ASP A 257 12.46 -13.61 1.09
C ASP A 257 11.77 -13.29 2.43
N PHE A 258 12.07 -12.15 3.06
CA PHE A 258 11.59 -11.82 4.40
C PHE A 258 10.84 -10.48 4.51
N ILE A 259 10.56 -10.00 5.73
CA ILE A 259 10.01 -8.64 5.90
C ILE A 259 11.00 -7.59 5.38
N TRP A 260 10.50 -6.39 5.04
CA TRP A 260 11.37 -5.29 4.58
C TRP A 260 12.29 -5.66 3.41
N LYS A 261 11.74 -6.43 2.46
CA LYS A 261 12.43 -6.87 1.23
C LYS A 261 13.17 -5.70 0.59
N LYS A 262 14.42 -5.93 0.20
CA LYS A 262 15.28 -4.95 -0.51
C LYS A 262 15.61 -3.69 0.27
N LEU A 263 15.17 -3.54 1.52
CA LEU A 263 15.59 -2.42 2.36
C LEU A 263 16.98 -2.65 2.93
N PHE A 264 17.67 -1.56 3.23
CA PHE A 264 18.94 -1.61 3.95
C PHE A 264 18.70 -1.87 5.43
N GLU A 265 19.62 -2.61 6.04
CA GLU A 265 19.63 -2.94 7.45
C GLU A 265 21.05 -2.94 8.01
N PHE A 266 21.17 -2.94 9.33
CA PHE A 266 22.44 -3.17 10.00
C PHE A 266 22.82 -4.67 9.94
N PRO A 267 24.10 -5.01 10.12
CA PRO A 267 24.53 -6.39 10.30
C PRO A 267 23.63 -7.16 11.28
N PRO A 268 23.03 -8.29 10.87
CA PRO A 268 22.16 -9.10 11.75
C PRO A 268 22.97 -10.00 12.69
N LYS A 269 24.28 -10.11 12.44
CA LYS A 269 25.24 -10.88 13.23
C LYS A 269 26.62 -10.23 13.13
N VAL A 270 27.45 -10.47 14.14
CA VAL A 270 28.87 -10.11 14.17
C VAL A 270 29.68 -11.33 14.59
N SER A 271 30.98 -11.35 14.24
CA SER A 271 31.90 -12.38 14.71
C SER A 271 32.24 -12.21 16.20
N ASP A 272 32.68 -13.27 16.86
CA ASP A 272 33.06 -13.22 18.29
C ASP A 272 34.12 -12.15 18.61
N GLN A 273 34.99 -11.84 17.66
CA GLN A 273 35.99 -10.77 17.77
C GLN A 273 35.39 -9.37 18.00
N LEU A 274 34.14 -9.15 17.61
CA LEU A 274 33.43 -7.88 17.76
C LEU A 274 32.62 -7.79 19.06
N ILE A 275 32.43 -8.90 19.78
CA ILE A 275 31.68 -8.91 21.05
C ILE A 275 32.28 -7.96 22.10
N PRO A 276 33.62 -7.88 22.29
CA PRO A 276 34.22 -6.94 23.24
C PRO A 276 34.00 -5.46 22.91
N PHE A 277 33.62 -5.14 21.67
CA PHE A 277 33.39 -3.78 21.20
C PHE A 277 31.92 -3.32 21.38
N ILE A 278 31.04 -4.18 21.90
CA ILE A 278 29.66 -3.82 22.21
C ILE A 278 29.65 -2.85 23.40
N LYS A 279 29.16 -1.63 23.19
CA LYS A 279 29.08 -0.58 24.22
C LYS A 279 27.72 -0.55 24.92
N SER A 280 26.64 -0.82 24.20
CA SER A 280 25.27 -0.73 24.72
C SER A 280 24.28 -1.50 23.86
N VAL A 281 23.06 -1.70 24.37
CA VAL A 281 21.95 -2.33 23.65
C VAL A 281 20.70 -1.47 23.77
N LYS A 282 20.01 -1.26 22.64
CA LYS A 282 18.72 -0.58 22.58
C LYS A 282 17.62 -1.55 22.17
N ASN A 283 16.58 -1.63 22.98
CA ASN A 283 15.38 -2.40 22.69
C ASN A 283 14.33 -1.52 21.99
N VAL A 284 13.81 -1.98 20.86
CA VAL A 284 12.79 -1.29 20.08
C VAL A 284 11.62 -2.22 19.81
N GLN A 285 10.43 -1.82 20.23
CA GLN A 285 9.19 -2.49 19.84
C GLN A 285 8.64 -1.83 18.58
N HIS A 286 8.25 -2.64 17.59
CA HIS A 286 7.66 -2.13 16.36
C HIS A 286 6.54 -3.04 15.86
N LYS A 287 5.42 -2.45 15.44
CA LYS A 287 4.25 -3.21 15.00
C LYS A 287 4.09 -3.16 13.49
N LEU A 288 4.02 -4.33 12.87
CA LEU A 288 3.53 -4.55 11.51
C LEU A 288 2.10 -5.11 11.57
N THR A 289 1.39 -5.07 10.45
CA THR A 289 0.00 -5.56 10.36
C THR A 289 -0.17 -7.01 10.80
N HIS A 290 0.83 -7.86 10.53
CA HIS A 290 0.81 -9.29 10.82
C HIS A 290 1.93 -9.74 11.77
N LYS A 291 2.76 -8.81 12.28
CA LYS A 291 3.87 -9.14 13.20
C LYS A 291 4.06 -8.08 14.28
N ASN A 292 4.35 -8.51 15.50
CA ASN A 292 4.91 -7.64 16.52
C ASN A 292 6.42 -7.90 16.57
N LEU A 293 7.22 -6.88 16.35
CA LEU A 293 8.68 -6.99 16.32
C LEU A 293 9.26 -6.54 17.66
N SER A 294 10.09 -7.39 18.24
CA SER A 294 11.01 -7.03 19.32
C SER A 294 12.43 -6.97 18.74
N ILE A 295 13.02 -5.78 18.71
CA ILE A 295 14.28 -5.52 18.01
C ILE A 295 15.35 -5.12 19.01
N GLU A 296 16.44 -5.88 19.09
CA GLU A 296 17.64 -5.53 19.83
C GLU A 296 18.66 -4.91 18.87
N ILE A 297 19.12 -3.70 19.17
CA ILE A 297 20.17 -3.01 18.41
C ILE A 297 21.38 -2.83 19.33
N PHE A 298 22.42 -3.61 19.09
CA PHE A 298 23.70 -3.57 19.78
C PHE A 298 24.57 -2.47 19.18
N ASN A 299 24.98 -1.48 19.97
CA ASN A 299 25.94 -0.46 19.54
C ASN A 299 27.36 -1.03 19.62
N VAL A 300 28.06 -1.12 18.49
CA VAL A 300 29.39 -1.73 18.40
C VAL A 300 30.38 -0.71 17.86
N GLU A 301 31.21 -0.17 18.75
CA GLU A 301 32.19 0.85 18.41
C GLU A 301 33.57 0.21 18.26
N VAL A 302 34.09 0.20 17.03
CA VAL A 302 35.33 -0.50 16.69
C VAL A 302 36.49 0.48 16.62
N ASP A 303 37.37 0.42 17.62
CA ASP A 303 38.55 1.29 17.68
C ASP A 303 39.72 0.76 16.81
N SER A 304 39.78 -0.55 16.59
CA SER A 304 40.85 -1.21 15.82
C SER A 304 40.60 -1.19 14.30
N GLU A 305 41.50 -0.57 13.55
CA GLU A 305 41.43 -0.54 12.08
C GLU A 305 41.57 -1.93 11.45
N GLU A 306 42.40 -2.80 12.03
CA GLU A 306 42.59 -4.17 11.53
C GLU A 306 41.31 -5.00 11.67
N VAL A 307 40.64 -4.90 12.83
CA VAL A 307 39.36 -5.59 13.09
C VAL A 307 38.27 -5.05 12.16
N TRP A 308 38.21 -3.73 11.98
CA TRP A 308 37.28 -3.06 11.07
C TRP A 308 37.41 -3.58 9.63
N LYS A 309 38.62 -3.53 9.06
CA LYS A 309 38.89 -4.02 7.69
C LYS A 309 38.61 -5.51 7.55
N THR A 310 39.07 -6.32 8.50
CA THR A 310 38.85 -7.77 8.47
C THR A 310 37.37 -8.15 8.47
N PHE A 311 36.54 -7.41 9.22
CA PHE A 311 35.11 -7.68 9.26
C PHE A 311 34.40 -7.28 7.96
N ILE A 312 34.83 -6.19 7.33
CA ILE A 312 34.33 -5.76 6.01
C ILE A 312 34.76 -6.76 4.93
N ASP A 313 36.04 -7.14 4.84
CA ASP A 313 36.49 -8.01 3.73
C ASP A 313 35.84 -9.41 3.77
N LYS A 314 35.45 -9.87 4.97
CA LYS A 314 34.80 -11.18 5.16
C LYS A 314 33.29 -11.16 4.89
N ASN A 315 32.67 -9.99 4.80
CA ASN A 315 31.22 -9.86 4.70
C ASN A 315 30.88 -8.76 3.69
N ASP A 316 29.94 -8.99 2.79
CA ASP A 316 29.56 -8.05 1.73
C ASP A 316 28.75 -6.82 2.26
N TYR A 317 29.30 -6.11 3.25
CA TYR A 317 28.74 -4.93 3.88
C TYR A 317 29.19 -3.67 3.16
N THR A 318 28.26 -2.74 3.00
CA THR A 318 28.53 -1.39 2.50
C THR A 318 28.85 -0.46 3.67
N ILE A 319 29.90 0.36 3.53
CA ILE A 319 30.21 1.45 4.46
C ILE A 319 29.36 2.67 4.07
N THR A 320 28.75 3.31 5.06
CA THR A 320 28.03 4.57 4.87
C THR A 320 28.24 5.48 6.08
N ASN A 321 27.66 6.67 6.04
CA ASN A 321 27.59 7.60 7.15
C ASN A 321 26.16 8.14 7.29
N VAL A 322 25.92 8.99 8.27
CA VAL A 322 24.56 9.50 8.52
C VAL A 322 24.02 10.29 7.33
N GLU A 323 24.86 11.12 6.71
CA GLU A 323 24.44 11.98 5.59
C GLU A 323 24.04 11.14 4.37
N ASN A 324 24.88 10.17 4.00
CA ASN A 324 24.64 9.27 2.87
C ASN A 324 23.52 8.25 3.15
N SER A 325 23.21 7.99 4.43
CA SER A 325 22.11 7.08 4.80
C SER A 325 20.74 7.59 4.36
N HIS A 326 20.58 8.90 4.11
CA HIS A 326 19.33 9.48 3.64
C HIS A 326 18.93 8.96 2.26
N GLU A 327 19.92 8.65 1.41
CA GLU A 327 19.76 8.07 0.07
C GLU A 327 19.47 6.57 0.09
N LYS A 328 19.49 5.95 1.27
CA LYS A 328 19.18 4.53 1.46
C LYS A 328 17.83 4.36 2.14
N SER A 329 17.11 3.33 1.72
CA SER A 329 15.78 3.01 2.25
C SER A 329 15.88 2.03 3.40
N PHE A 330 15.72 2.52 4.63
CA PHE A 330 15.71 1.72 5.84
C PHE A 330 14.28 1.48 6.36
N PRO A 331 14.05 0.39 7.09
CA PRO A 331 12.90 0.26 7.97
C PRO A 331 12.84 1.40 8.99
N LYS A 332 11.62 1.86 9.33
CA LYS A 332 11.43 2.98 10.24
C LYS A 332 12.16 2.84 11.59
N PRO A 333 12.19 1.66 12.24
CA PRO A 333 12.96 1.48 13.49
C PRO A 333 14.46 1.76 13.34
N LEU A 334 15.06 1.34 12.23
CA LEU A 334 16.49 1.53 11.98
C LEU A 334 16.78 2.97 11.55
N GLU A 335 15.94 3.56 10.71
CA GLU A 335 16.03 4.98 10.35
C GLU A 335 15.99 5.89 11.59
N ASN A 336 15.04 5.63 12.50
CA ASN A 336 14.95 6.36 13.76
C ASN A 336 16.21 6.16 14.63
N TYR A 337 16.84 4.99 14.58
CA TYR A 337 18.09 4.75 15.30
C TYR A 337 19.23 5.63 14.75
N ILE A 338 19.40 5.67 13.42
CA ILE A 338 20.42 6.49 12.74
C ILE A 338 20.24 7.98 13.07
N GLN A 339 19.02 8.49 12.99
CA GLN A 339 18.72 9.91 13.29
C GLN A 339 19.04 10.29 14.75
N ASN A 340 18.78 9.39 15.69
CA ASN A 340 19.11 9.63 17.10
C ASN A 340 20.63 9.57 17.34
N TYR A 341 21.34 8.69 16.64
CA TYR A 341 22.79 8.61 16.71
C TYR A 341 23.46 9.90 16.24
N GLN A 342 22.97 10.50 15.15
CA GLN A 342 23.47 11.80 14.66
C GLN A 342 23.40 12.91 15.71
N THR A 343 22.27 12.96 16.44
CA THR A 343 22.05 13.97 17.47
C THR A 343 23.04 13.80 18.63
N ALA A 344 23.34 12.57 19.01
CA ALA A 344 24.32 12.30 20.06
C ALA A 344 25.76 12.60 19.62
N TYR A 345 26.12 12.30 18.37
CA TYR A 345 27.47 12.51 17.84
C TYR A 345 27.81 13.99 17.59
N ARG A 346 26.82 14.85 17.32
CA ARG A 346 27.02 16.30 17.16
C ARG A 346 27.18 17.07 18.49
N ILE A 347 26.94 16.41 19.63
CA ILE A 347 27.05 17.01 20.97
C ILE A 347 28.43 16.70 21.60
N LEU A 348 29.18 15.76 21.01
CA LEU A 348 30.57 15.43 21.34
C LEU A 348 31.51 16.13 20.35
#